data_AF-A0A524P344-F1
#
_entry.id   AF-A0A524P344-F1
#
_cell.length_a   1.000
_cell.length_b   1.000
_cell.length_c   1.000
_cell.angle_alpha   90.00
_cell.angle_beta   90.00
_cell.angle_gamma   90.00
#
_symmetry.space_group_name_H-M   'P 1'
#
loop_
_entity.id
_entity.type
_entity.pdbx_description
1 polymer ?
#
loop_
_entity_poly.entity_id
_entity_poly.type
_entity_poly.pdbx_seq_one_letter_code
_entity_poly.pdbx_strand_id
1 'polypeptide(L)'
;MQRGSKRGRRSRHRLELGARVQVGAPPGELNRDPAAQPTVIRRIAYDGTKLAEDRFEGTVSMDQFRQKADEVLWVDVVGLGGSRTVEDSSRTFGLHALALEDVFHQRERPKAESYGETLFLVIRIPHMNGDFTTFEQVSLVLGRDFVLTFQADEAGYL
;
A
#
# COMPACT_ATOMS: atom_id res chain seq x y z
N MET A 1 17.28 39.85 -43.74
CA MET A 1 15.92 39.64 -43.21
C MET A 1 15.88 38.28 -42.50
N GLN A 2 15.85 38.29 -41.18
CA GLN A 2 15.89 37.09 -40.32
C GLN A 2 14.48 36.46 -40.24
N ARG A 3 14.36 35.14 -40.41
CA ARG A 3 13.17 34.38 -39.97
C ARG A 3 13.56 33.54 -38.75
N GLY A 4 13.20 34.04 -37.58
CA GLY A 4 13.43 33.39 -36.30
C GLY A 4 12.64 32.07 -36.18
N SER A 5 13.36 31.00 -35.88
CA SER A 5 12.82 29.70 -35.51
C SER A 5 12.07 29.80 -34.17
N LYS A 6 10.75 29.61 -34.19
CA LYS A 6 9.92 29.51 -32.98
C LYS A 6 10.06 28.10 -32.39
N ARG A 7 11.04 27.90 -31.50
CA ARG A 7 11.08 26.75 -30.58
C ARG A 7 10.09 26.99 -29.44
N GLY A 8 8.85 26.51 -29.60
CA GLY A 8 7.79 26.57 -28.58
C GLY A 8 7.80 25.35 -27.66
N ARG A 9 8.60 25.43 -26.59
CA ARG A 9 8.42 24.83 -25.24
C ARG A 9 7.65 23.51 -25.14
N ARG A 10 8.37 22.38 -25.07
CA ARG A 10 7.83 21.10 -24.56
C ARG A 10 7.28 21.33 -23.15
N SER A 11 5.97 21.14 -22.98
CA SER A 11 5.32 21.11 -21.67
C SER A 11 5.98 20.01 -20.84
N ARG A 12 6.71 20.39 -19.79
CA ARG A 12 7.18 19.43 -18.80
C ARG A 12 5.93 19.04 -18.02
N HIS A 13 5.36 17.87 -18.33
CA HIS A 13 4.48 17.18 -17.39
C HIS A 13 5.27 17.01 -16.11
N ARG A 14 5.03 17.90 -15.16
CA ARG A 14 5.51 17.75 -13.80
C ARG A 14 4.71 16.58 -13.26
N LEU A 15 5.32 15.39 -13.26
CA LEU A 15 4.83 14.26 -12.48
C LEU A 15 4.53 14.84 -11.10
N GLU A 16 3.25 14.87 -10.74
CA GLU A 16 2.83 15.32 -9.42
C GLU A 16 3.30 14.25 -8.45
N LEU A 17 4.55 14.45 -8.04
CA LEU A 17 5.15 13.71 -6.97
C LEU A 17 4.34 14.10 -5.73
N GLY A 18 3.36 13.25 -5.36
CA GLY A 18 2.59 13.28 -4.10
C GLY A 18 3.42 13.57 -2.84
N ALA A 19 2.75 13.82 -1.73
CA ALA A 19 3.31 14.46 -0.53
C ALA A 19 4.71 13.94 -0.15
N ARG A 20 5.66 14.86 0.05
CA ARG A 20 7.00 14.54 0.59
C ARG A 20 6.86 14.41 2.10
N VAL A 21 7.49 13.39 2.69
CA VAL A 21 7.71 13.33 4.14
C VAL A 21 8.39 14.63 4.58
N GLN A 22 7.84 15.29 5.60
CA GLN A 22 8.40 16.52 6.11
C GLN A 22 9.76 16.22 6.75
N VAL A 23 10.80 16.94 6.32
CA VAL A 23 12.15 16.74 6.86
C VAL A 23 12.14 17.04 8.36
N GLY A 24 12.54 16.07 9.17
CA GLY A 24 12.58 16.18 10.63
C GLY A 24 11.34 15.67 11.37
N ALA A 25 10.41 14.97 10.70
CA ALA A 25 9.31 14.28 11.37
C ALA A 25 9.84 13.20 12.35
N PRO A 26 9.24 13.06 13.55
CA PRO A 26 9.56 11.97 14.47
C PRO A 26 9.31 10.59 13.81
N PRO A 27 10.16 9.59 14.11
CA PRO A 27 9.93 8.21 13.66
C PRO A 27 8.56 7.68 14.10
N GLY A 28 7.85 7.01 13.21
CA GLY A 28 6.51 6.48 13.45
C GLY A 28 5.36 7.46 13.21
N GLU A 29 5.64 8.69 12.74
CA GLU A 29 4.59 9.60 12.28
C GLU A 29 4.05 9.16 10.92
N LEU A 30 2.73 8.98 10.82
CA LEU A 30 2.08 8.51 9.60
C LEU A 30 1.74 9.69 8.68
N ASN A 31 2.48 9.83 7.58
CA ASN A 31 2.19 10.84 6.56
C ASN A 31 1.03 10.39 5.65
N ARG A 32 -0.19 10.78 6.02
CA ARG A 32 -1.41 10.43 5.29
C ARG A 32 -1.59 11.39 4.10
N ASP A 33 -1.76 10.84 2.90
CA ASP A 33 -2.13 11.63 1.73
C ASP A 33 -3.62 12.02 1.82
N PRO A 34 -3.98 13.32 1.90
CA PRO A 34 -5.38 13.75 1.92
C PRO A 34 -6.17 13.37 0.66
N ALA A 35 -5.48 13.06 -0.44
CA ALA A 35 -6.07 12.61 -1.69
C ALA A 35 -6.13 11.07 -1.81
N ALA A 36 -5.78 10.32 -0.75
CA ALA A 36 -5.83 8.87 -0.76
C ALA A 36 -7.25 8.35 -1.01
N GLN A 37 -7.36 7.28 -1.80
CA GLN A 37 -8.64 6.66 -2.11
C GLN A 37 -9.29 6.05 -0.85
N PRO A 38 -10.64 5.97 -0.79
CA PRO A 38 -11.34 5.26 0.26
C PRO A 38 -10.84 3.82 0.39
N THR A 39 -10.71 3.34 1.62
CA THR A 39 -10.22 1.98 1.87
C THR A 39 -11.26 0.94 1.52
N VAL A 40 -10.83 -0.03 0.72
CA VAL A 40 -11.51 -1.27 0.39
C VAL A 40 -10.66 -2.41 0.90
N ILE A 41 -11.30 -3.40 1.54
CA ILE A 41 -10.62 -4.55 2.09
C ILE A 41 -11.23 -5.82 1.53
N ARG A 42 -10.39 -6.68 0.98
CA ARG A 42 -10.75 -8.03 0.60
C ARG A 42 -10.13 -9.01 1.58
N ARG A 43 -10.98 -9.79 2.25
CA ARG A 43 -10.55 -10.90 3.10
C ARG A 43 -10.66 -12.17 2.27
N ILE A 44 -9.56 -12.92 2.20
CA ILE A 44 -9.48 -14.22 1.55
C ILE A 44 -9.00 -15.22 2.60
N ALA A 45 -9.82 -16.22 2.88
CA ALA A 45 -9.53 -17.27 3.86
C ALA A 45 -9.50 -18.60 3.16
N TYR A 46 -8.44 -19.38 3.32
CA TYR A 46 -8.34 -20.67 2.63
C TYR A 46 -7.56 -21.72 3.40
N ASP A 47 -7.88 -22.98 3.10
CA ASP A 47 -7.13 -24.16 3.50
C ASP A 47 -6.96 -25.08 2.27
N GLY A 48 -6.56 -26.34 2.48
CA GLY A 48 -6.40 -27.30 1.37
C GLY A 48 -7.70 -27.72 0.67
N THR A 49 -8.87 -27.28 1.15
CA THR A 49 -10.20 -27.75 0.75
C THR A 49 -11.25 -26.66 0.57
N LYS A 50 -11.06 -25.49 1.20
CA LYS A 50 -12.05 -24.41 1.26
C LYS A 50 -11.41 -23.07 0.92
N LEU A 51 -12.22 -22.20 0.35
CA LEU A 51 -11.92 -20.80 0.06
C LEU A 51 -13.16 -19.98 0.43
N ALA A 52 -12.98 -18.90 1.18
CA ALA A 52 -13.99 -17.90 1.47
C ALA A 52 -13.45 -16.50 1.17
N GLU A 53 -14.24 -15.70 0.48
CA GLU A 53 -13.89 -14.33 0.11
C GLU A 53 -14.99 -13.36 0.54
N ASP A 54 -14.58 -12.29 1.22
CA ASP A 54 -15.46 -11.22 1.67
C ASP A 54 -14.87 -9.86 1.27
N ARG A 55 -15.74 -8.89 0.94
CA ARG A 55 -15.35 -7.50 0.64
C ARG A 55 -15.97 -6.55 1.67
N PHE A 56 -15.16 -5.61 2.14
CA PHE A 56 -15.54 -4.58 3.09
C PHE A 56 -15.12 -3.21 2.56
N GLU A 57 -15.86 -2.17 2.96
CA GLU A 57 -15.59 -0.79 2.57
C GLU A 57 -15.54 0.11 3.81
N GLY A 58 -14.67 1.12 3.77
CA GLY A 58 -14.54 2.09 4.85
C GLY A 58 -13.76 1.57 6.05
N THR A 59 -14.10 2.06 7.24
CA THR A 59 -13.40 1.69 8.47
C THR A 59 -13.99 0.42 9.07
N VAL A 60 -13.17 -0.63 9.12
CA VAL A 60 -13.47 -1.90 9.77
C VAL A 60 -12.37 -2.27 10.77
N SER A 61 -12.73 -3.02 11.82
CA SER A 61 -11.74 -3.51 12.78
C SER A 61 -11.02 -4.72 12.21
N MET A 62 -9.68 -4.69 12.19
CA MET A 62 -8.87 -5.83 11.74
C MET A 62 -9.02 -7.05 12.67
N ASP A 63 -9.40 -6.85 13.93
CA ASP A 63 -9.60 -7.93 14.91
C ASP A 63 -10.68 -8.93 14.48
N GLN A 64 -11.64 -8.50 13.66
CA GLN A 64 -12.70 -9.38 13.15
C GLN A 64 -12.19 -10.41 12.12
N PHE A 65 -10.99 -10.20 11.57
CA PHE A 65 -10.40 -11.08 10.58
C PHE A 65 -9.54 -12.19 11.20
N ARG A 66 -9.27 -12.18 12.51
CA ARG A 66 -8.52 -13.26 13.16
C ARG A 66 -9.25 -14.60 13.02
N GLN A 67 -8.55 -15.62 12.53
CA GLN A 67 -9.15 -16.87 12.07
C GLN A 67 -8.89 -18.05 13.00
N LYS A 68 -9.52 -19.17 12.63
CA LYS A 68 -9.42 -20.48 13.27
C LYS A 68 -8.04 -21.08 13.01
N ALA A 69 -7.69 -22.09 13.82
CA ALA A 69 -6.50 -22.88 13.58
C ALA A 69 -6.54 -23.52 12.17
N ASP A 70 -5.37 -23.60 11.54
CA ASP A 70 -5.09 -24.30 10.27
C ASP A 70 -5.61 -23.66 8.96
N GLU A 71 -6.07 -22.41 9.00
CA GLU A 71 -6.41 -21.62 7.80
C GLU A 71 -5.33 -20.55 7.52
N VAL A 72 -5.11 -20.23 6.23
CA VAL A 72 -4.32 -19.06 5.83
C VAL A 72 -5.27 -17.90 5.54
N LEU A 73 -4.98 -16.74 6.15
CA LEU A 73 -5.68 -15.48 5.91
C LEU A 73 -4.86 -14.57 4.99
N TRP A 74 -5.44 -14.12 3.89
CA TRP A 74 -4.93 -12.99 3.14
C TRP A 74 -5.89 -11.81 3.27
N VAL A 75 -5.43 -10.70 3.84
CA VAL A 75 -6.14 -9.42 3.85
C VAL A 75 -5.49 -8.49 2.85
N ASP A 76 -6.24 -8.11 1.82
CA ASP A 76 -5.81 -7.17 0.80
C ASP A 76 -6.48 -5.81 1.03
N VAL A 77 -5.67 -4.80 1.31
CA VAL A 77 -6.11 -3.44 1.65
C VAL A 77 -5.72 -2.50 0.52
N VAL A 78 -6.74 -1.96 -0.15
CA VAL A 78 -6.58 -1.04 -1.28
C VAL A 78 -7.17 0.31 -0.90
N GLY A 79 -6.45 1.39 -1.21
CA GLY A 79 -6.81 2.74 -0.81
C GLY A 79 -6.47 2.99 0.66
N LEU A 80 -5.60 3.96 0.93
CA LEU A 80 -5.10 4.25 2.28
C LEU A 80 -5.80 5.44 2.96
N GLY A 81 -6.97 5.86 2.45
CA GLY A 81 -7.76 6.95 3.04
C GLY A 81 -8.39 6.58 4.39
N GLY A 82 -8.76 5.32 4.58
CA GLY A 82 -9.29 4.74 5.83
C GLY A 82 -8.18 4.38 6.83
N SER A 83 -7.32 5.36 7.13
CA SER A 83 -6.11 5.21 7.96
C SER A 83 -6.28 4.38 9.25
N ARG A 84 -7.44 4.47 9.91
CA ARG A 84 -7.72 3.74 11.15
C ARG A 84 -7.68 2.21 10.98
N THR A 85 -8.16 1.68 9.86
CA THR A 85 -8.11 0.23 9.63
C THR A 85 -6.70 -0.25 9.32
N VAL A 86 -5.94 0.53 8.56
CA VAL A 86 -4.52 0.26 8.29
C VAL A 86 -3.73 0.30 9.61
N GLU A 87 -3.97 1.29 10.47
CA GLU A 87 -3.38 1.41 11.81
C GLU A 87 -3.74 0.25 12.73
N ASP A 88 -5.00 -0.18 12.74
CA ASP A 88 -5.46 -1.33 13.52
C ASP A 88 -4.69 -2.62 13.17
N SER A 89 -4.14 -2.72 11.95
CA SER A 89 -3.28 -3.85 11.54
C SER A 89 -2.04 -4.02 12.41
N SER A 90 -1.47 -2.92 12.92
CA SER A 90 -0.33 -2.96 13.86
C SER A 90 -0.67 -3.73 15.13
N ARG A 91 -1.84 -3.44 15.72
CA ARG A 91 -2.30 -4.11 16.93
C ARG A 91 -2.69 -5.57 16.65
N THR A 92 -3.48 -5.83 15.61
CA THR A 92 -4.07 -7.14 15.37
C THR A 92 -3.05 -8.17 14.88
N PHE A 93 -2.16 -7.76 13.96
CA PHE A 93 -1.23 -8.64 13.25
C PHE A 93 0.24 -8.43 13.67
N GLY A 94 0.51 -7.53 14.61
CA GLY A 94 1.86 -7.28 15.11
C GLY A 94 2.75 -6.51 14.13
N LEU A 95 2.16 -5.72 13.23
CA LEU A 95 2.93 -4.89 12.30
C LEU A 95 3.69 -3.79 13.06
N HIS A 96 5.00 -3.72 12.83
CA HIS A 96 5.86 -2.74 13.49
C HIS A 96 5.53 -1.31 13.04
N ALA A 97 5.65 -0.33 13.94
CA ALA A 97 5.29 1.06 13.67
C ALA A 97 6.05 1.67 12.46
N LEU A 98 7.33 1.33 12.30
CA LEU A 98 8.14 1.75 11.15
C LEU A 98 7.65 1.13 9.82
N ALA A 99 7.22 -0.13 9.85
CA ALA A 99 6.64 -0.77 8.67
C ALA A 99 5.29 -0.15 8.30
N LEU A 100 4.49 0.23 9.31
CA LEU A 100 3.24 0.96 9.10
C LEU A 100 3.51 2.36 8.50
N GLU A 101 4.53 3.06 8.98
CA GLU A 101 4.99 4.32 8.38
C GLU A 101 5.33 4.15 6.89
N ASP A 102 6.09 3.11 6.55
CA ASP A 102 6.45 2.77 5.17
C ASP A 102 5.25 2.45 4.27
N VAL A 103 4.19 1.85 4.83
CA VAL A 103 2.93 1.59 4.11
C VAL A 103 2.28 2.90 3.65
N PHE A 104 2.26 3.93 4.50
CA PHE A 104 1.74 5.25 4.14
C PHE A 104 2.73 6.03 3.27
N HIS A 105 4.03 5.79 3.41
CA HIS A 105 5.07 6.34 2.55
C HIS A 105 5.19 5.56 1.23
N GLN A 106 4.36 5.92 0.26
CA GLN A 106 4.30 5.31 -1.09
C GLN A 106 5.53 5.58 -1.99
N ARG A 107 6.69 5.87 -1.40
CA ARG A 107 7.95 6.15 -2.09
C ARG A 107 9.13 5.32 -1.61
N GLU A 108 8.88 4.34 -0.76
CA GLU A 108 9.93 3.47 -0.27
C GLU A 108 10.59 2.69 -1.40
N ARG A 109 11.89 2.44 -1.24
CA ARG A 109 12.62 1.55 -2.14
C ARG A 109 12.24 0.10 -1.83
N PRO A 110 12.28 -0.81 -2.83
CA PRO A 110 12.08 -2.22 -2.54
C PRO A 110 13.02 -2.70 -1.44
N LYS A 111 12.47 -3.38 -0.45
CA LYS A 111 13.18 -3.86 0.73
C LYS A 111 12.48 -5.05 1.36
N ALA A 112 13.20 -5.76 2.22
CA ALA A 112 12.68 -6.84 3.05
C ALA A 112 13.28 -6.70 4.45
N GLU A 113 12.43 -6.65 5.48
CA GLU A 113 12.80 -6.37 6.87
C GLU A 113 12.06 -7.31 7.81
N SER A 114 12.78 -7.95 8.73
CA SER A 114 12.19 -8.85 9.73
C SER A 114 11.83 -8.09 11.01
N TYR A 115 10.59 -8.26 11.47
CA TYR A 115 10.06 -7.67 12.70
C TYR A 115 9.45 -8.77 13.57
N GLY A 116 10.23 -9.25 14.54
CA GLY A 116 9.81 -10.37 15.39
C GLY A 116 9.41 -11.59 14.55
N GLU A 117 8.14 -11.96 14.62
CA GLU A 117 7.55 -13.10 13.90
C GLU A 117 7.00 -12.76 12.50
N THR A 118 7.22 -11.53 12.02
CA THR A 118 6.72 -11.06 10.72
C THR A 118 7.83 -10.63 9.78
N LEU A 119 7.61 -10.79 8.48
CA LEU A 119 8.46 -10.25 7.42
C LEU A 119 7.70 -9.14 6.69
N PHE A 120 8.25 -7.93 6.70
CA PHE A 120 7.75 -6.80 5.92
C PHE A 120 8.50 -6.71 4.60
N LEU A 121 7.77 -6.56 3.50
CA LEU A 121 8.34 -6.35 2.18
C LEU A 121 7.73 -5.11 1.53
N VAL A 122 8.57 -4.38 0.81
CA VAL A 122 8.12 -3.37 -0.16
C VAL A 122 8.54 -3.86 -1.53
N ILE A 123 7.58 -3.97 -2.45
CA ILE A 123 7.85 -4.28 -3.86
C ILE A 123 7.31 -3.16 -4.75
N ARG A 124 7.80 -3.11 -5.99
CA ARG A 124 7.36 -2.14 -7.00
C ARG A 124 6.79 -2.88 -8.21
N ILE A 125 5.54 -2.62 -8.53
CA ILE A 125 4.87 -3.16 -9.72
C ILE A 125 4.92 -2.11 -10.83
N PRO A 126 5.53 -2.41 -11.99
CA PRO A 126 5.52 -1.50 -13.13
C PRO A 126 4.14 -1.49 -13.79
N HIS A 127 3.63 -0.30 -14.07
CA HIS A 127 2.42 -0.07 -14.86
C HIS A 127 2.80 0.64 -16.16
N MET A 128 2.37 0.10 -17.30
CA MET A 128 2.62 0.69 -18.61
C MET A 128 1.47 1.61 -19.00
N ASN A 129 1.77 2.88 -19.26
CA ASN A 129 0.82 3.86 -19.75
C ASN A 129 1.37 4.52 -21.02
N GLY A 130 1.07 3.90 -22.16
CA GLY A 130 1.66 4.28 -23.45
C GLY A 130 3.19 4.15 -23.42
N ASP A 131 3.88 5.27 -23.63
CA ASP A 131 5.35 5.35 -23.62
C ASP A 131 5.96 5.53 -22.22
N PHE A 132 5.14 5.65 -21.18
CA PHE A 132 5.60 5.88 -19.81
C PHE A 132 5.40 4.64 -18.94
N THR A 133 6.37 4.37 -18.07
CA THR A 133 6.24 3.36 -17.01
C THR A 133 6.14 4.06 -15.66
N THR A 134 5.04 3.85 -14.95
CA THR A 134 4.91 4.22 -13.54
C THR A 134 5.17 3.00 -12.68
N PHE A 135 5.49 3.21 -11.40
CA PHE A 135 5.72 2.11 -10.46
C PHE A 135 4.84 2.32 -9.24
N GLU A 136 3.94 1.38 -9.01
CA GLU A 136 3.16 1.31 -7.80
C GLU A 136 3.93 0.57 -6.71
N GLN A 137 3.84 1.05 -5.48
CA GLN A 137 4.35 0.34 -4.31
C GLN A 137 3.28 -0.61 -3.80
N VAL A 138 3.66 -1.87 -3.59
CA VAL A 138 2.85 -2.83 -2.84
C VAL A 138 3.65 -3.22 -1.62
N SER A 139 3.04 -3.02 -0.45
CA SER A 139 3.65 -3.39 0.82
C SER A 139 3.02 -4.67 1.31
N LEU A 140 3.84 -5.63 1.74
CA LEU A 140 3.40 -6.94 2.20
C LEU A 140 3.87 -7.20 3.62
N VAL A 141 3.03 -7.86 4.41
CA VAL A 141 3.38 -8.37 5.73
C VAL A 141 3.08 -9.85 5.74
N LEU A 142 4.11 -10.66 5.94
CA LEU A 142 3.99 -12.11 6.03
C LEU A 142 4.12 -12.53 7.48
N GLY A 143 3.10 -13.21 8.01
CA GLY A 143 3.12 -13.88 9.31
C GLY A 143 3.10 -15.39 9.15
N ARG A 144 2.87 -16.10 10.26
CA ARG A 144 2.81 -17.57 10.30
C ARG A 144 1.68 -18.14 9.43
N ASP A 145 0.51 -17.52 9.50
CA ASP A 145 -0.76 -17.97 8.95
C ASP A 145 -1.51 -16.83 8.25
N PHE A 146 -0.82 -15.72 7.97
CA PHE A 146 -1.44 -14.59 7.28
C PHE A 146 -0.51 -13.85 6.32
N VAL A 147 -1.14 -13.19 5.34
CA VAL A 147 -0.56 -12.23 4.43
C VAL A 147 -1.39 -10.95 4.51
N LEU A 148 -0.75 -9.80 4.72
CA LEU A 148 -1.38 -8.50 4.50
C LEU A 148 -0.77 -7.87 3.24
N THR A 149 -1.60 -7.30 2.38
CA THR A 149 -1.15 -6.46 1.27
C THR A 149 -1.75 -5.07 1.39
N PHE A 150 -0.95 -4.04 1.10
CA PHE A 150 -1.37 -2.64 1.14
C PHE A 150 -1.01 -1.95 -0.18
N GLN A 151 -2.01 -1.32 -0.80
CA GLN A 151 -1.90 -0.63 -2.09
C GLN A 151 -2.60 0.74 -2.03
N ALA A 152 -2.07 1.73 -2.76
CA ALA A 152 -2.64 3.07 -2.78
C ALA A 152 -3.89 3.17 -3.66
N ASP A 153 -3.92 2.38 -4.73
CA ASP A 153 -4.88 2.44 -5.82
C ASP A 153 -5.29 1.01 -6.23
N GLU A 154 -6.51 0.85 -6.74
CA GLU A 154 -7.03 -0.43 -7.25
C GLU A 154 -6.45 -0.80 -8.62
N ALA A 155 -5.62 0.07 -9.21
CA ALA A 155 -5.09 0.01 -10.58
C ALA A 155 -4.25 -1.25 -10.94
N GLY A 156 -4.13 -2.24 -10.06
CA GLY A 156 -3.49 -3.52 -10.32
C GLY A 156 -4.36 -4.61 -10.96
N TYR A 157 -5.69 -4.43 -11.06
CA TYR A 157 -6.61 -5.52 -11.44
C TYR A 157 -7.50 -5.28 -12.68
N LEU A 158 -7.44 -4.11 -13.34
CA LEU A 158 -8.32 -3.77 -14.49
C LEU A 158 -7.54 -3.33 -15.73
#